data_AF-A0A2L0F5C8-F1
#
_entry.id   AF-A0A2L0F5C8-F1
#
_cell.length_a   1.000
_cell.length_b   1.000
_cell.length_c   1.000
_cell.angle_alpha   90.00
_cell.angle_beta   90.00
_cell.angle_gamma   90.00
#
_symmetry.space_group_name_H-M   'P 1'
#
loop_
_entity.id
_entity.type
_entity.pdbx_description
1 polymer ?
#
loop_
_entity_poly.entity_id
_entity_poly.type
_entity_poly.pdbx_seq_one_letter_code
_entity_poly.pdbx_strand_id
1 'polypeptide(L)'
;MNREANVLAPGFLIASPPLGDPNFDRTVVLLAVHSEGGALGFVVNRPAPMTLGELLSFAGYGNELKHPGPVYLGGPVQPSSGWILCLDPELGAEETGVIPVGARVRVTSSRSAFDALAADAARGAVGAASADPRRRTVLLGYSGWGPGQLEREIASGAWLPTPLDERVLFDVAADQRWEQAYALLGLSPIEVMSMRSIGEA
;
A
#
# COMPACT_ATOMS: atom_id res chain seq x y z
N MET A 1 27.73 -19.13 -8.07
CA MET A 1 26.67 -18.99 -9.10
C MET A 1 25.51 -18.31 -8.40
N ASN A 2 25.48 -16.98 -8.40
CA ASN A 2 24.46 -16.19 -7.70
C ASN A 2 23.11 -16.45 -8.37
N ARG A 3 22.22 -17.20 -7.71
CA ARG A 3 20.79 -17.01 -7.95
C ARG A 3 20.51 -15.59 -7.49
N GLU A 4 20.16 -14.69 -8.41
CA GLU A 4 19.43 -13.51 -7.99
C GLU A 4 18.22 -14.03 -7.23
N ALA A 5 18.18 -13.77 -5.92
CA ALA A 5 16.99 -14.03 -5.13
C ALA A 5 15.84 -13.33 -5.87
N ASN A 6 14.72 -14.03 -6.08
CA ASN A 6 13.58 -13.46 -6.79
C ASN A 6 12.95 -12.37 -5.91
N VAL A 7 13.53 -11.17 -5.92
CA VAL A 7 13.07 -10.05 -5.10
C VAL A 7 11.84 -9.46 -5.78
N LEU A 8 10.67 -9.69 -5.18
CA LEU A 8 9.38 -9.19 -5.67
C LEU A 8 9.11 -7.74 -5.27
N ALA A 9 9.80 -7.24 -4.25
CA ALA A 9 9.71 -5.85 -3.79
C ALA A 9 10.79 -4.99 -4.48
N PRO A 10 10.51 -3.72 -4.79
CA PRO A 10 9.22 -3.04 -4.67
C PRO A 10 8.28 -3.41 -5.83
N GLY A 11 6.98 -3.48 -5.55
CA GLY A 11 5.97 -3.75 -6.58
C GLY A 11 4.56 -3.73 -6.02
N PHE A 12 3.60 -4.17 -6.83
CA PHE A 12 2.27 -4.49 -6.33
C PHE A 12 1.98 -5.99 -6.39
N LEU A 13 1.12 -6.43 -5.48
CA LEU A 13 0.41 -7.70 -5.58
C LEU A 13 -1.06 -7.38 -5.81
N ILE A 14 -1.59 -7.89 -6.92
CA ILE A 14 -2.99 -7.72 -7.27
C ILE A 14 -3.73 -8.99 -6.88
N ALA A 15 -4.79 -8.85 -6.09
CA ALA A 15 -5.64 -9.96 -5.74
C ALA A 15 -6.32 -10.53 -7.00
N SER A 16 -6.14 -11.83 -7.24
CA SER A 16 -6.82 -12.56 -8.31
C SER A 16 -8.16 -13.10 -7.84
N PRO A 17 -9.30 -12.72 -8.47
CA PRO A 17 -10.59 -13.29 -8.11
C PRO A 17 -10.75 -14.74 -8.59
N PRO A 18 -11.51 -15.58 -7.85
CA PRO A 18 -11.84 -15.39 -6.44
C PRO A 18 -10.63 -15.73 -5.57
N LEU A 19 -10.26 -14.83 -4.65
CA LEU A 19 -9.17 -15.07 -3.69
C LEU A 19 -9.67 -15.79 -2.43
N GLY A 20 -10.97 -15.74 -2.14
CA GLY A 20 -11.59 -16.41 -1.00
C GLY A 20 -11.41 -15.72 0.36
N ASP A 21 -10.45 -14.80 0.50
CA ASP A 21 -10.27 -13.98 1.71
C ASP A 21 -10.92 -12.59 1.55
N PRO A 22 -11.97 -12.26 2.35
CA PRO A 22 -12.60 -10.94 2.33
C PRO A 22 -11.65 -9.77 2.64
N ASN A 23 -10.57 -10.03 3.38
CA ASN A 23 -9.54 -9.02 3.67
C ASN A 23 -8.78 -8.58 2.42
N PHE A 24 -8.82 -9.38 1.35
CA PHE A 24 -8.01 -9.15 0.16
C PHE A 24 -8.81 -9.14 -1.14
N ASP A 25 -10.13 -9.33 -1.10
CA ASP A 25 -10.98 -9.18 -2.28
C ASP A 25 -10.81 -7.80 -2.94
N ARG A 26 -10.57 -7.83 -4.25
CA ARG A 26 -10.25 -6.67 -5.10
C ARG A 26 -9.18 -5.72 -4.53
N THR A 27 -8.18 -6.25 -3.81
CA THR A 27 -7.10 -5.43 -3.25
C THR A 27 -5.90 -5.26 -4.17
N VAL A 28 -5.24 -4.11 -3.99
CA VAL A 28 -3.88 -3.85 -4.47
C VAL A 28 -3.00 -3.69 -3.24
N VAL A 29 -2.01 -4.56 -3.10
CA VAL A 29 -1.03 -4.47 -2.01
C VAL A 29 0.26 -3.87 -2.57
N LEU A 30 0.72 -2.76 -2.01
CA LEU A 30 2.08 -2.26 -2.20
C LEU A 30 3.06 -3.15 -1.43
N LEU A 31 3.86 -3.94 -2.15
CA LEU A 31 4.87 -4.81 -1.56
C LEU A 31 6.14 -3.99 -1.28
N ALA A 32 6.43 -3.76 0.00
CA ALA A 32 7.52 -2.90 0.45
C ALA A 32 8.79 -3.70 0.77
N VAL A 33 8.65 -4.93 1.27
CA VAL A 33 9.77 -5.82 1.61
C VAL A 33 9.48 -7.22 1.09
N HIS A 34 10.48 -7.86 0.49
CA HIS A 34 10.49 -9.28 0.15
C HIS A 34 11.89 -9.86 0.36
N SER A 35 11.99 -10.89 1.20
CA SER A 35 13.25 -11.57 1.51
C SER A 35 12.98 -13.03 1.89
N GLU A 36 14.04 -13.81 2.11
CA GLU A 36 13.91 -15.18 2.65
C GLU A 36 13.21 -15.22 4.02
N GLY A 37 13.26 -14.11 4.79
CA GLY A 37 12.58 -13.97 6.07
C GLY A 37 11.07 -13.72 5.96
N GLY A 38 10.54 -13.53 4.75
CA GLY A 38 9.14 -13.20 4.50
C GLY A 38 8.96 -11.88 3.76
N ALA A 39 7.70 -11.42 3.75
CA ALA A 39 7.29 -10.23 3.00
C ALA A 39 6.40 -9.31 3.82
N LEU A 40 6.45 -8.01 3.51
CA LEU A 40 5.63 -6.97 4.12
C LEU A 40 5.09 -6.05 3.03
N GLY A 41 3.79 -5.79 3.10
CA GLY A 41 3.13 -4.87 2.19
C GLY A 41 1.92 -4.19 2.80
N PHE A 42 1.30 -3.30 2.04
CA PHE A 42 0.19 -2.50 2.48
C PHE A 42 -0.91 -2.47 1.43
N VAL A 43 -2.15 -2.77 1.81
CA VAL A 43 -3.32 -2.54 0.96
C VAL A 43 -3.47 -1.02 0.76
N VAL A 44 -3.44 -0.60 -0.50
CA VAL A 44 -3.46 0.84 -0.86
C VAL A 44 -4.79 1.31 -1.42
N ASN A 45 -5.80 0.44 -1.50
CA ASN A 45 -7.06 0.75 -2.18
C ASN A 45 -8.30 0.48 -1.32
N ARG A 46 -8.13 0.38 0.01
CA ARG A 46 -9.22 0.12 0.96
C ARG A 46 -9.36 1.28 1.93
N PRO A 47 -10.25 2.26 1.66
CA PRO A 47 -10.47 3.38 2.57
C PRO A 47 -10.91 2.91 3.95
N ALA A 48 -10.38 3.54 4.99
CA ALA A 48 -10.88 3.40 6.34
C ALA A 48 -12.14 4.27 6.53
N PRO A 49 -13.06 3.91 7.43
CA PRO A 49 -14.25 4.71 7.74
C PRO A 49 -13.91 5.89 8.67
N MET A 50 -12.80 6.58 8.39
CA MET A 50 -12.34 7.75 9.12
C MET A 50 -11.46 8.63 8.22
N THR A 51 -11.45 9.92 8.52
CA THR A 51 -10.60 10.92 7.89
C THR A 51 -9.24 11.03 8.58
N LEU A 52 -8.28 11.65 7.90
CA LEU A 52 -6.96 11.93 8.47
C LEU A 52 -7.04 12.79 9.73
N GLY A 53 -7.94 13.78 9.76
CA GLY A 53 -8.12 14.65 10.91
C GLY A 53 -8.61 13.89 12.14
N GLU A 54 -9.63 13.04 11.97
CA GLU A 54 -10.14 12.17 13.02
C GLU A 54 -9.06 11.22 13.54
N LEU A 55 -8.29 10.60 12.64
CA LEU A 55 -7.18 9.72 13.02
C LEU A 55 -6.11 10.46 13.84
N LEU A 56 -5.66 11.62 13.38
CA LEU A 56 -4.62 12.39 14.07
C LEU A 56 -5.10 12.89 15.44
N SER A 57 -6.37 13.27 15.55
CA SER A 57 -6.97 13.62 16.84
C SER A 57 -7.06 12.42 17.78
N PHE A 58 -7.48 11.25 17.28
CA PHE A 58 -7.49 10.01 18.06
C PHE A 58 -6.07 9.62 18.54
N ALA A 59 -5.05 9.86 17.71
CA ALA A 59 -3.66 9.61 18.04
C ALA A 59 -3.00 10.68 18.93
N GLY A 60 -3.73 11.72 19.33
CA GLY A 60 -3.27 12.73 20.30
C GLY A 60 -2.42 13.86 19.70
N TYR A 61 -2.45 14.06 18.38
CA TYR A 61 -1.69 15.15 17.72
C TYR A 61 -2.38 16.52 17.78
N GLY A 62 -3.63 16.58 18.25
CA GLY A 62 -4.37 17.82 18.40
C GLY A 62 -5.86 17.56 18.58
N ASN A 63 -6.56 18.53 19.16
CA ASN A 63 -8.00 18.41 19.35
C ASN A 63 -8.74 18.92 18.10
N GLU A 64 -9.72 18.15 17.64
CA GLU A 64 -10.65 18.51 16.57
C GLU A 64 -9.98 18.92 15.25
N LEU A 65 -8.93 18.20 14.84
CA LEU A 65 -8.29 18.42 13.53
C LEU A 65 -9.30 18.12 12.42
N LYS A 66 -9.62 19.12 11.60
CA LYS A 66 -10.56 19.00 10.48
C LYS A 66 -9.78 18.83 9.19
N HIS A 67 -9.46 17.58 8.85
CA HIS A 67 -8.71 17.26 7.65
C HIS A 67 -9.37 16.11 6.87
N PRO A 68 -9.94 16.36 5.67
CA PRO A 68 -10.75 15.38 4.94
C PRO A 68 -9.92 14.32 4.20
N GLY A 69 -8.59 14.39 4.27
CA GLY A 69 -7.68 13.45 3.60
C GLY A 69 -7.98 11.99 3.95
N PRO A 70 -7.79 11.05 3.00
CA PRO A 70 -8.12 9.65 3.21
C PRO A 70 -7.11 8.95 4.12
N VAL A 71 -7.63 7.99 4.88
CA VAL A 71 -6.87 6.95 5.59
C VAL A 71 -7.21 5.62 4.93
N TYR A 72 -6.24 4.72 4.81
CA TYR A 72 -6.48 3.38 4.28
C TYR A 72 -6.22 2.30 5.32
N LEU A 73 -6.91 1.18 5.19
CA LEU A 73 -6.61 -0.06 5.91
C LEU A 73 -5.51 -0.78 5.13
N GLY A 74 -4.29 -0.80 5.67
CA GLY A 74 -3.10 -1.39 5.06
C GLY A 74 -3.00 -2.91 5.23
N GLY A 75 -3.76 -3.50 6.15
CA GLY A 75 -3.89 -4.94 6.27
C GLY A 75 -4.31 -5.39 7.67
N PRO A 76 -4.51 -6.69 7.87
CA PRO A 76 -5.05 -7.23 9.13
C PRO A 76 -4.03 -7.28 10.27
N VAL A 77 -2.73 -7.18 9.99
CA VAL A 77 -1.68 -7.31 11.00
C VAL A 77 -1.44 -5.97 11.69
N GLN A 78 -1.43 -5.99 13.03
CA GLN A 78 -1.28 -4.81 13.89
C GLN A 78 -2.16 -3.62 13.43
N PRO A 79 -3.50 -3.76 13.45
CA PRO A 79 -4.42 -2.77 12.87
C PRO A 79 -4.32 -1.38 13.50
N SER A 80 -3.78 -1.28 14.72
CA SER A 80 -3.53 -0.01 15.42
C SER A 80 -2.20 0.66 15.06
N SER A 81 -1.35 0.01 14.25
CA SER A 81 -0.10 0.60 13.78
C SER A 81 -0.36 1.58 12.64
N GLY A 82 0.21 2.78 12.72
CA GLY A 82 0.09 3.81 11.69
C GLY A 82 1.35 3.87 10.83
N TRP A 83 1.16 3.99 9.52
CA TRP A 83 2.23 4.14 8.55
C TRP A 83 1.93 5.29 7.60
N ILE A 84 2.94 6.09 7.28
CA ILE A 84 2.85 7.14 6.27
C ILE A 84 3.46 6.59 4.99
N LEU A 85 2.64 6.47 3.94
CA LEU A 85 3.10 6.28 2.58
C LEU A 85 3.28 7.66 1.95
N CYS A 86 4.46 7.94 1.44
CA CYS A 86 4.75 9.22 0.81
C CYS A 86 5.60 9.10 -0.43
N LEU A 87 5.47 10.12 -1.28
CA LEU A 87 6.47 10.46 -2.26
C LEU A 87 7.41 11.46 -1.59
N ASP A 88 8.60 11.01 -1.20
CA ASP A 88 9.63 11.86 -0.59
C ASP A 88 11.02 11.22 -0.81
N PRO A 89 11.72 11.57 -1.89
CA PRO A 89 13.03 11.01 -2.16
C PRO A 89 14.10 11.49 -1.17
N GLU A 90 13.89 12.63 -0.50
CA GLU A 90 14.82 13.24 0.44
C GLU A 90 14.76 12.60 1.83
N LEU A 91 13.63 11.97 2.18
CA LEU A 91 13.53 11.13 3.36
C LEU A 91 14.48 9.93 3.20
N GLY A 92 15.51 9.90 4.05
CA GLY A 92 16.66 9.03 3.89
C GLY A 92 16.29 7.56 4.02
N ALA A 93 16.77 6.73 3.08
CA ALA A 93 16.56 5.28 3.13
C ALA A 93 17.21 4.62 4.37
N GLU A 94 18.24 5.26 4.93
CA GLU A 94 18.96 4.81 6.12
C GLU A 94 18.33 5.30 7.44
N GLU A 95 17.30 6.15 7.36
CA GLU A 95 16.62 6.63 8.56
C GLU A 95 15.83 5.51 9.23
N THR A 96 15.97 5.39 10.55
CA THR A 96 15.28 4.37 11.34
C THR A 96 13.77 4.48 11.16
N GLY A 97 13.14 3.38 10.78
CA GLY A 97 11.69 3.32 10.58
C GLY A 97 11.23 3.88 9.24
N VAL A 98 12.14 4.06 8.28
CA VAL A 98 11.83 4.34 6.86
C VAL A 98 12.10 3.09 6.03
N ILE A 99 11.17 2.74 5.16
CA ILE A 99 11.28 1.66 4.18
C ILE A 99 11.29 2.31 2.78
N PRO A 100 12.40 2.22 2.03
CA PRO A 100 12.44 2.67 0.65
C PRO A 100 11.62 1.71 -0.23
N VAL A 101 10.71 2.27 -1.04
CA VAL A 101 9.89 1.50 -1.98
C VAL A 101 10.15 2.05 -3.38
N GLY A 102 11.18 1.53 -4.05
CA GLY A 102 11.65 2.10 -5.31
C GLY A 102 12.38 3.42 -5.11
N ALA A 103 12.40 4.27 -6.14
CA ALA A 103 13.25 5.46 -6.15
C ALA A 103 12.75 6.57 -5.20
N ARG A 104 11.46 6.93 -5.30
CA ARG A 104 10.90 8.13 -4.67
C ARG A 104 9.87 7.85 -3.59
N VAL A 105 9.32 6.63 -3.56
CA VAL A 105 8.31 6.26 -2.57
C VAL A 105 8.98 5.80 -1.30
N ARG A 106 8.40 6.20 -0.17
CA ARG A 106 8.81 5.79 1.17
C ARG A 106 7.59 5.37 1.96
N VAL A 107 7.80 4.41 2.85
CA VAL A 107 6.84 4.08 3.91
C VAL A 107 7.53 4.26 5.24
N THR A 108 6.91 4.98 6.18
CA THR A 108 7.52 5.24 7.49
C THR A 108 6.52 5.16 8.63
N SER A 109 6.98 4.66 9.77
CA SER A 109 6.27 4.70 11.04
C SER A 109 6.91 5.67 12.04
N SER A 110 7.83 6.52 11.58
CA SER A 110 8.58 7.40 12.46
C SER A 110 7.68 8.45 13.11
N ARG A 111 7.97 8.75 14.39
CA ARG A 111 7.25 9.78 15.14
C ARG A 111 7.40 11.16 14.51
N SER A 112 8.60 11.51 14.05
CA SER A 112 8.88 12.81 13.43
C SER A 112 8.09 13.01 12.13
N ALA A 113 7.91 11.95 11.34
CA ALA A 113 7.09 12.00 10.13
C ALA A 113 5.61 12.27 10.45
N PHE A 114 5.08 11.65 11.51
CA PHE A 114 3.73 11.93 11.99
C PHE A 114 3.58 13.32 12.61
N ASP A 115 4.55 13.80 13.39
CA ASP A 115 4.54 15.17 13.91
C ASP A 115 4.50 16.19 12.74
N ALA A 116 5.30 15.98 11.69
CA ALA A 116 5.31 16.81 10.49
C ALA A 116 3.98 16.73 9.71
N LEU A 117 3.41 15.52 9.58
CA LEU A 117 2.09 15.33 8.95
C LEU A 117 0.99 16.06 9.71
N ALA A 118 1.00 16.00 11.04
CA ALA A 118 0.02 16.68 11.88
C ALA A 118 0.12 18.20 11.76
N ALA A 119 1.34 18.74 11.79
CA ALA A 119 1.57 20.17 11.57
C ALA A 119 1.12 20.63 10.17
N ASP A 120 1.31 19.81 9.15
CA ASP A 120 0.83 20.12 7.79
C ASP A 120 -0.70 20.01 7.69
N ALA A 121 -1.31 18.99 8.32
CA ALA A 121 -2.75 18.81 8.34
C ALA A 121 -3.46 19.97 9.08
N ALA A 122 -2.90 20.45 10.19
CA ALA A 122 -3.42 21.61 10.93
C ALA A 122 -3.36 22.91 10.11
N ARG A 123 -2.42 23.01 9.16
CA ARG A 123 -2.31 24.14 8.22
C ARG A 123 -3.17 23.98 6.97
N GLY A 124 -3.85 22.85 6.79
CA GLY A 124 -4.60 22.52 5.58
C GLY A 124 -3.73 22.22 4.36
N ALA A 125 -2.44 21.87 4.57
CA ALA A 125 -1.45 21.68 3.50
C ALA A 125 -1.39 20.23 2.97
N VAL A 126 -2.16 19.30 3.53
CA VAL A 126 -2.21 17.90 3.10
C VAL A 126 -3.45 17.71 2.20
N GLY A 127 -3.34 17.11 1.02
CA GLY A 127 -4.53 16.97 0.17
C GLY A 127 -4.27 16.47 -1.25
N ALA A 128 -5.27 15.77 -1.79
CA ALA A 128 -5.25 15.08 -3.09
C ALA A 128 -5.21 16.00 -4.33
N ALA A 129 -5.27 17.33 -4.14
CA ALA A 129 -5.25 18.32 -5.23
C ALA A 129 -4.13 19.37 -5.06
N SER A 130 -3.05 19.04 -4.36
CA SER A 130 -1.91 19.96 -4.19
C SER A 130 -0.74 19.57 -5.08
N ALA A 131 -0.11 20.56 -5.70
CA ALA A 131 1.20 20.48 -6.36
C ALA A 131 2.36 20.28 -5.34
N ASP A 132 2.10 19.66 -4.19
CA ASP A 132 3.08 19.45 -3.12
C ASP A 132 3.94 18.21 -3.43
N PRO A 133 5.28 18.35 -3.46
CA PRO A 133 6.22 17.25 -3.58
C PRO A 133 6.04 16.12 -2.54
N ARG A 134 5.33 16.33 -1.43
CA ARG A 134 5.15 15.38 -0.31
C ARG A 134 3.73 14.80 -0.24
N ARG A 135 3.28 14.22 -1.35
CA ARG A 135 2.01 13.47 -1.39
C ARG A 135 2.06 12.35 -0.35
N ARG A 136 1.27 12.51 0.73
CA ARG A 136 1.26 11.63 1.90
C ARG A 136 -0.13 11.05 2.12
N THR A 137 -0.19 9.78 2.47
CA THR A 137 -1.40 9.13 2.94
C THR A 137 -1.07 8.25 4.15
N VAL A 138 -2.04 8.06 5.04
CA VAL A 138 -1.87 7.18 6.20
C VAL A 138 -2.50 5.82 5.93
N LEU A 139 -1.79 4.78 6.35
CA LEU A 139 -2.17 3.38 6.29
C LEU A 139 -2.26 2.84 7.72
N LEU A 140 -3.30 2.08 8.03
CA LEU A 140 -3.51 1.42 9.32
C LEU A 140 -3.29 -0.09 9.20
N GLY A 141 -2.36 -0.62 9.98
CA GLY A 141 -1.92 -2.00 9.86
C GLY A 141 -1.14 -2.28 8.58
N TYR A 142 -0.74 -3.54 8.43
CA TYR A 142 -0.02 -4.03 7.26
C TYR A 142 -0.42 -5.47 6.93
N SER A 143 0.02 -5.92 5.76
CA SER A 143 -0.12 -7.29 5.27
C SER A 143 1.25 -7.97 5.35
N GLY A 144 1.30 -9.15 5.96
CA GLY A 144 2.56 -9.86 6.21
C GLY A 144 2.50 -11.29 5.71
N TRP A 145 3.61 -11.75 5.14
CA TRP A 145 3.81 -13.13 4.70
C TRP A 145 4.99 -13.74 5.43
N GLY A 146 4.80 -14.96 5.94
CA GLY A 146 5.91 -15.75 6.47
C GLY A 146 6.88 -16.23 5.38
N PRO A 147 8.01 -16.85 5.77
CA PRO A 147 8.99 -17.37 4.82
C PRO A 147 8.39 -18.28 3.74
N GLY A 148 8.62 -17.93 2.48
CA GLY A 148 8.16 -18.68 1.29
C GLY A 148 6.63 -18.66 1.07
N GLN A 149 5.86 -17.96 1.91
CA GLN A 149 4.40 -17.98 1.83
C GLN A 149 3.90 -17.21 0.61
N LEU A 150 4.46 -16.03 0.35
CA LEU A 150 4.06 -15.20 -0.78
C LEU A 150 4.30 -15.93 -2.11
N GLU A 151 5.42 -16.61 -2.24
CA GLU A 151 5.76 -17.37 -3.45
C GLU A 151 4.81 -18.54 -3.67
N ARG A 152 4.39 -19.24 -2.61
CA ARG A 152 3.36 -20.29 -2.70
C ARG A 152 2.01 -19.73 -3.14
N GLU A 153 1.63 -18.56 -2.61
CA GLU A 153 0.39 -17.89 -2.99
C GLU A 153 0.44 -17.36 -4.44
N ILE A 154 1.58 -16.85 -4.91
CA ILE A 154 1.76 -16.51 -6.32
C ILE A 154 1.69 -17.76 -7.20
N ALA A 155 2.33 -18.87 -6.78
CA ALA A 155 2.30 -20.13 -7.52
C ALA A 155 0.90 -20.76 -7.59
N SER A 156 0.04 -20.54 -6.58
CA SER A 156 -1.37 -20.91 -6.63
C SER A 156 -2.25 -19.89 -7.37
N GLY A 157 -1.66 -18.79 -7.85
CA GLY A 157 -2.33 -17.72 -8.54
C GLY A 157 -3.11 -16.76 -7.64
N ALA A 158 -3.03 -16.86 -6.31
CA ALA A 158 -3.73 -15.93 -5.41
C ALA A 158 -3.34 -14.46 -5.68
N TRP A 159 -2.07 -14.23 -6.03
CA TRP A 159 -1.53 -12.90 -6.31
C TRP A 159 -0.93 -12.82 -7.70
N LEU A 160 -1.12 -11.68 -8.36
CA LEU A 160 -0.45 -11.31 -9.60
C LEU A 160 0.55 -10.17 -9.30
N PRO A 161 1.87 -10.44 -9.30
CA PRO A 161 2.88 -9.41 -9.12
C PRO A 161 2.92 -8.47 -10.33
N THR A 162 3.08 -7.17 -10.08
CA THR A 162 3.30 -6.17 -11.13
C THR A 162 4.30 -5.11 -10.64
N PRO A 163 5.05 -4.44 -11.54
CA PRO A 163 5.93 -3.35 -11.15
C PRO A 163 5.21 -2.23 -10.40
N LEU A 164 5.96 -1.49 -9.60
CA LEU A 164 5.49 -0.27 -8.95
C LEU A 164 5.17 0.81 -10.00
N ASP A 165 3.98 1.41 -9.90
CA ASP A 165 3.59 2.60 -10.63
C ASP A 165 3.08 3.67 -9.66
N GLU A 166 3.81 4.79 -9.55
CA GLU A 166 3.49 5.89 -8.64
C GLU A 166 2.11 6.51 -8.93
N ARG A 167 1.65 6.47 -10.18
CA ARG A 167 0.35 7.02 -10.57
C ARG A 167 -0.78 6.24 -9.93
N VAL A 168 -0.65 4.90 -9.84
CA VAL A 168 -1.63 4.06 -9.15
C VAL A 168 -1.71 4.42 -7.66
N LEU A 169 -0.59 4.78 -7.03
CA LEU A 169 -0.57 5.17 -5.61
C LEU A 169 -1.16 6.56 -5.33
N PHE A 170 -0.94 7.52 -6.24
CA PHE A 170 -1.13 8.93 -5.90
C PHE A 170 -2.08 9.69 -6.84
N ASP A 171 -2.29 9.22 -8.07
CA ASP A 171 -3.14 9.89 -9.07
C ASP A 171 -4.47 9.14 -9.31
N VAL A 172 -4.53 7.85 -8.97
CA VAL A 172 -5.73 7.01 -9.16
C VAL A 172 -6.57 6.96 -7.89
N ALA A 173 -7.88 7.18 -8.04
CA ALA A 173 -8.86 7.02 -6.97
C ALA A 173 -8.88 5.58 -6.44
N ALA A 174 -9.07 5.41 -5.13
CA ALA A 174 -8.88 4.12 -4.45
C ALA A 174 -9.68 2.97 -5.09
N ASP A 175 -10.95 3.20 -5.39
CA ASP A 175 -11.87 2.25 -6.02
C ASP A 175 -11.42 1.82 -7.43
N GLN A 176 -10.63 2.64 -8.12
CA GLN A 176 -10.12 2.37 -9.47
C GLN A 176 -8.73 1.72 -9.49
N ARG A 177 -7.98 1.73 -8.37
CA ARG A 177 -6.59 1.24 -8.33
C ARG A 177 -6.45 -0.20 -8.76
N TRP A 178 -7.42 -1.05 -8.41
CA TRP A 178 -7.40 -2.46 -8.76
C TRP A 178 -7.47 -2.71 -10.26
N GLU A 179 -8.39 -2.02 -10.94
CA GLU A 179 -8.52 -2.12 -12.40
C GLU A 179 -7.32 -1.51 -13.11
N GLN A 180 -6.81 -0.37 -12.62
CA GLN A 180 -5.59 0.24 -13.16
C GLN A 180 -4.35 -0.64 -12.96
N ALA A 181 -4.25 -1.36 -11.84
CA ALA A 181 -3.15 -2.29 -11.62
C ALA A 181 -3.22 -3.50 -12.57
N TYR A 182 -4.40 -4.05 -12.86
CA TYR A 182 -4.58 -5.07 -13.90
C TYR A 182 -4.14 -4.58 -15.28
N ALA A 183 -4.47 -3.32 -15.61
CA ALA A 183 -4.08 -2.73 -16.89
C ALA A 183 -2.54 -2.65 -17.06
N LEU A 184 -1.76 -2.54 -15.97
CA LEU A 184 -0.29 -2.61 -16.03
C LEU A 184 0.21 -3.97 -16.52
N LEU A 185 -0.55 -5.04 -16.30
CA LEU A 185 -0.25 -6.38 -16.78
C LEU A 185 -0.74 -6.62 -18.21
N GLY A 186 -1.43 -5.66 -18.83
CA GLY A 186 -2.13 -5.85 -20.10
C GLY A 186 -3.30 -6.82 -19.99
N LEU A 187 -3.86 -6.98 -18.79
CA LEU A 187 -4.98 -7.88 -18.50
C LEU A 187 -6.20 -7.06 -18.07
N SER A 188 -7.39 -7.60 -18.31
CA SER A 188 -8.60 -7.19 -17.60
C SER A 188 -8.98 -8.21 -16.52
N PRO A 189 -9.62 -7.78 -15.43
CA PRO A 189 -10.10 -8.71 -14.42
C PRO A 189 -11.07 -9.78 -14.96
N ILE A 190 -11.90 -9.41 -15.95
CA ILE A 190 -12.89 -10.32 -16.56
C ILE A 190 -12.20 -11.44 -17.34
N GLU A 191 -11.12 -11.14 -18.06
CA GLU A 191 -10.33 -12.13 -18.79
C GLU A 191 -9.71 -13.15 -17.82
N VAL A 192 -9.14 -12.69 -16.70
CA VAL A 192 -8.54 -13.56 -15.69
C VAL A 192 -9.58 -14.47 -15.02
N MET A 193 -10.76 -13.94 -14.70
CA MET A 193 -11.86 -14.72 -14.14
C MET A 193 -12.36 -15.79 -15.13
N SER A 194 -12.40 -15.45 -16.42
CA SER A 194 -12.84 -16.37 -17.48
C SER A 194 -11.83 -17.49 -17.74
N MET A 195 -10.52 -17.21 -17.70
CA MET A 195 -9.46 -18.22 -17.87
C MET A 195 -9.47 -19.29 -16.76
N ARG A 196 -9.82 -18.92 -15.52
CA ARG A 196 -9.88 -19.87 -14.40
C ARG A 196 -11.08 -20.81 -14.49
N SER A 197 -12.24 -20.29 -14.90
CA SER A 197 -13.44 -21.12 -15.05
C SER A 197 -13.28 -22.23 -16.10
N ILE A 198 -12.35 -22.09 -17.05
CA ILE A 198 -12.08 -23.09 -18.10
C ILE A 198 -11.08 -24.16 -17.62
N GLY A 199 -10.19 -23.84 -16.68
CA GLY A 199 -9.19 -24.78 -16.15
C GLY A 199 -9.69 -25.71 -15.04
N GLU A 200 -10.87 -25.42 -14.46
CA GLU A 200 -11.51 -26.23 -13.41
C GLU A 200 -12.63 -27.16 -13.94
N ALA A 201 -12.87 -27.19 -15.26
CA ALA A 201 -13.87 -28.02 -15.93
C ALA A 201 -13.23 -29.24 -16.63
#